data_AF-A0A9W6MD29-F1
#
_entry.id   AF-A0A9W6MD29-F1
#
_cell.length_a   1.000
_cell.length_b   1.000
_cell.length_c   1.000
_cell.angle_alpha   90.00
_cell.angle_beta   90.00
_cell.angle_gamma   90.00
#
_symmetry.space_group_name_H-M   'P 1'
#
loop_
_entity.id
_entity.type
_entity.pdbx_description
1 polymer ?
#
loop_
_entity_poly.entity_id
_entity_poly.type
_entity_poly.pdbx_seq_one_letter_code
_entity_poly.pdbx_strand_id
1 'polypeptide(L)'
;MVTARFTPWNGLPPDARQAGFEQDHQILYIARAAYAGGLHLGKIRADWHKAAIPHGGQEVWVDGVEVWTHQLSDNSGGVWNVPSGSPGDAIVCGHEADGTPLYAARAYHNGGLHLGKWRADWAAAAIPYGGQELWMSRFSVLCPGQYIEGDPAFEWQRRP
;
A
#
# COMPACT_ATOMS: atom_id res chain seq x y z
N MET A 1 15.93 5.65 11.23
CA MET A 1 15.16 5.31 10.00
C MET A 1 13.84 6.05 10.07
N VAL A 2 13.38 6.58 8.95
CA VAL A 2 12.05 7.22 8.86
C VAL A 2 10.98 6.12 8.88
N THR A 3 9.93 6.29 9.68
CA THR A 3 8.84 5.31 9.77
C THR A 3 7.51 5.92 9.35
N ALA A 4 6.66 5.10 8.75
CA ALA A 4 5.27 5.44 8.46
C ALA A 4 4.44 5.42 9.75
N ARG A 5 3.56 6.42 9.93
CA ARG A 5 2.58 6.44 11.01
C ARG A 5 1.29 5.78 10.55
N PHE A 6 0.76 4.91 11.40
CA PHE A 6 -0.47 4.17 11.18
C PHE A 6 -1.42 4.40 12.34
N THR A 7 -2.69 4.62 12.04
CA THR A 7 -3.75 4.90 13.02
C THR A 7 -4.82 3.82 12.94
N PRO A 8 -5.34 3.30 14.06
CA PRO A 8 -6.45 2.35 14.07
C PRO A 8 -7.67 2.86 13.29
N TRP A 9 -8.27 2.00 12.49
CA TRP A 9 -9.45 2.30 11.69
C TRP A 9 -10.72 2.27 12.55
N ASN A 10 -11.17 3.46 12.96
CA ASN A 10 -12.43 3.68 13.67
C ASN A 10 -13.37 4.58 12.85
N GLY A 11 -13.29 4.47 11.52
CA GLY A 11 -13.73 5.49 10.56
C GLY A 11 -12.54 6.26 10.00
N LEU A 12 -12.75 6.92 8.85
CA LEU A 12 -11.69 7.59 8.10
C LEU A 12 -11.02 8.72 8.92
N PRO A 13 -9.72 8.61 9.28
CA PRO A 13 -9.02 9.68 9.97
C PRO A 13 -8.89 10.95 9.09
N PRO A 14 -8.97 12.17 9.67
CA PRO A 14 -8.84 13.41 8.90
C PRO A 14 -7.51 13.57 8.14
N ASP A 15 -6.45 12.91 8.62
CA ASP A 15 -5.10 12.94 8.10
C ASP A 15 -4.74 11.71 7.24
N ALA A 16 -5.72 10.83 6.99
CA ALA A 16 -5.56 9.70 6.09
C ALA A 16 -5.35 10.18 4.65
N ARG A 17 -4.36 9.60 3.97
CA ARG A 17 -3.98 10.02 2.62
C ARG A 17 -4.50 9.07 1.58
N GLN A 18 -5.15 9.64 0.58
CA GLN A 18 -5.54 8.95 -0.63
C GLN A 18 -4.29 8.39 -1.31
N ALA A 19 -4.33 7.12 -1.69
CA ALA A 19 -3.17 6.43 -2.23
C ALA A 19 -3.49 5.67 -3.53
N GLY A 20 -4.78 5.49 -3.82
CA GLY A 20 -5.29 4.81 -4.99
C GLY A 20 -6.78 5.04 -5.18
N PHE A 21 -7.35 4.32 -6.13
CA PHE A 21 -8.77 4.38 -6.45
C PHE A 21 -9.25 3.07 -7.10
N GLU A 22 -10.49 2.68 -6.85
CA GLU A 22 -11.18 1.61 -7.58
C GLU A 22 -11.60 2.08 -8.98
N GLN A 23 -12.04 1.17 -9.85
CA GLN A 23 -12.46 1.49 -11.22
C GLN A 23 -13.55 2.58 -11.30
N ASP A 24 -14.42 2.64 -10.29
CA ASP A 24 -15.50 3.62 -10.14
C ASP A 24 -15.05 4.93 -9.46
N HIS A 25 -13.74 5.15 -9.37
CA HIS A 25 -13.10 6.31 -8.73
C HIS A 25 -13.30 6.41 -7.21
N GLN A 26 -13.82 5.37 -6.55
CA GLN A 26 -13.85 5.33 -5.09
C GLN A 26 -12.43 5.27 -4.53
N ILE A 27 -12.15 6.11 -3.54
CA ILE A 27 -10.81 6.33 -3.03
C ILE A 27 -10.33 5.15 -2.18
N LEU A 28 -9.06 4.78 -2.36
CA LEU A 28 -8.36 3.77 -1.58
C LEU A 28 -7.25 4.39 -0.73
N TYR A 29 -7.08 3.82 0.47
CA TYR A 29 -6.06 4.19 1.45
C TYR A 29 -5.13 3.01 1.72
N ILE A 30 -3.88 3.29 2.11
CA ILE A 30 -2.96 2.23 2.58
C ILE A 30 -3.52 1.71 3.90
N ALA A 31 -3.85 0.42 3.91
CA ALA A 31 -4.24 -0.32 5.09
C ALA A 31 -3.17 -1.33 5.44
N ARG A 32 -3.05 -1.65 6.73
CA ARG A 32 -2.35 -2.85 7.19
C ARG A 32 -3.13 -3.54 8.31
N ALA A 33 -2.94 -4.85 8.45
CA ALA A 33 -3.56 -5.64 9.51
C ALA A 33 -2.68 -6.85 9.87
N ALA A 34 -2.81 -7.31 11.12
CA ALA A 34 -2.14 -8.52 11.57
C ALA A 34 -2.81 -9.75 10.95
N TYR A 35 -2.04 -10.58 10.26
CA TYR A 35 -2.55 -11.78 9.59
C TYR A 35 -1.44 -12.82 9.44
N ALA A 36 -1.76 -14.10 9.63
CA ALA A 36 -0.82 -15.22 9.44
C ALA A 36 0.55 -15.06 10.15
N GLY A 37 0.59 -14.37 11.30
CA GLY A 37 1.83 -14.12 12.06
C GLY A 37 2.65 -12.92 11.58
N GLY A 38 2.24 -12.24 10.51
CA GLY A 38 2.85 -11.01 10.02
C GLY A 38 1.92 -9.79 10.17
N LEU A 39 2.43 -8.65 9.70
CA LEU A 39 1.70 -7.39 9.58
C LEU A 39 1.68 -7.00 8.09
N HIS A 40 0.55 -7.27 7.42
CA HIS A 40 0.47 -7.21 5.96
C HIS A 40 -0.25 -5.95 5.48
N LEU A 41 0.23 -5.41 4.35
CA LEU A 41 -0.33 -4.24 3.71
C LEU A 41 -1.35 -4.61 2.63
N GLY A 42 -2.29 -3.70 2.41
CA GLY A 42 -3.36 -3.81 1.45
C GLY A 42 -4.08 -2.49 1.23
N LYS A 43 -5.36 -2.60 0.91
CA LYS A 43 -6.24 -1.46 0.58
C LYS A 43 -7.48 -1.44 1.46
N ILE A 44 -8.00 -0.24 1.71
CA ILE A 44 -9.30 -0.03 2.34
C ILE A 44 -10.01 1.18 1.70
N ARG A 45 -11.35 1.15 1.66
CA ARG A 45 -12.20 2.30 1.31
C ARG A 45 -12.84 2.90 2.56
N ALA A 46 -13.24 4.17 2.47
CA ALA A 46 -13.87 4.90 3.56
C ALA A 46 -15.16 4.22 4.10
N ASP A 47 -15.85 3.48 3.24
CA ASP A 47 -17.08 2.74 3.54
C ASP A 47 -16.84 1.27 3.94
N TRP A 48 -15.60 0.83 4.08
CA TRP A 48 -15.25 -0.53 4.48
C TRP A 48 -14.90 -0.63 5.97
N HIS A 49 -15.07 -1.83 6.53
CA HIS A 49 -14.68 -2.16 7.91
C HIS A 49 -13.46 -3.08 8.01
N LYS A 50 -13.06 -3.69 6.88
CA LYS A 50 -11.94 -4.64 6.79
C LYS A 50 -10.95 -4.18 5.73
N ALA A 51 -9.68 -4.50 5.94
CA ALA A 51 -8.65 -4.33 4.92
C ALA A 51 -8.66 -5.53 3.99
N ALA A 52 -8.57 -5.28 2.69
CA ALA A 52 -8.25 -6.30 1.70
C ALA A 52 -6.72 -6.40 1.60
N ILE A 53 -6.15 -7.54 1.97
CA ILE A 53 -4.70 -7.81 1.89
C ILE A 53 -4.41 -8.97 0.92
N PRO A 54 -3.29 -8.94 0.17
CA PRO A 54 -2.83 -10.06 -0.61
C PRO A 54 -2.06 -11.03 0.29
N HIS A 55 -2.49 -12.30 0.31
CA HIS A 55 -1.74 -13.35 1.01
C HIS A 55 -2.04 -14.73 0.45
N GLY A 56 -1.00 -15.50 0.12
CA GLY A 56 -1.10 -16.93 -0.19
C GLY A 56 -1.97 -17.22 -1.41
N GLY A 57 -1.90 -16.37 -2.44
CA GLY A 57 -2.70 -16.50 -3.65
C GLY A 57 -4.12 -15.91 -3.56
N GLN A 58 -4.52 -15.29 -2.44
CA GLN A 58 -5.87 -14.79 -2.22
C GLN A 58 -5.90 -13.31 -1.79
N GLU A 59 -7.02 -12.64 -2.09
CA GLU A 59 -7.43 -11.40 -1.42
C GLU A 59 -8.15 -11.77 -0.13
N VAL A 60 -7.53 -11.48 1.00
CA VAL A 60 -8.06 -11.80 2.33
C VAL A 60 -8.60 -10.53 2.98
N TRP A 61 -9.77 -10.63 3.59
CA TRP A 61 -10.43 -9.53 4.29
C TRP A 61 -10.20 -9.63 5.80
N VAL A 62 -9.48 -8.68 6.38
CA VAL A 62 -8.97 -8.75 7.77
C VAL A 62 -9.46 -7.55 8.59
N ASP A 63 -9.91 -7.83 9.82
CA ASP A 63 -10.30 -6.83 10.82
C ASP A 63 -9.06 -6.24 11.55
N GLY A 64 -9.27 -5.30 12.48
CA GLY A 64 -8.16 -4.72 13.26
C GLY A 64 -7.21 -3.87 12.41
N VAL A 65 -7.79 -3.12 11.47
CA VAL A 65 -7.06 -2.37 10.45
C VAL A 65 -6.40 -1.13 11.06
N GLU A 66 -5.20 -0.83 10.58
CA GLU A 66 -4.60 0.50 10.72
C GLU A 66 -4.40 1.12 9.34
N VAL A 67 -4.52 2.44 9.24
CA VAL A 67 -4.33 3.19 7.99
C VAL A 67 -3.17 4.16 8.08
N TRP A 68 -2.45 4.32 6.97
CA TRP A 68 -1.35 5.27 6.88
C TRP A 68 -1.85 6.72 6.95
N THR A 69 -1.17 7.53 7.76
CA THR A 69 -1.43 8.97 7.85
C THR A 69 -0.24 9.80 7.38
N HIS A 70 -0.52 11.03 6.96
CA HIS A 70 0.36 11.91 6.18
C HIS A 70 1.81 12.07 6.67
N GLN A 71 2.05 12.04 7.97
CA GLN A 71 3.35 12.37 8.52
C GLN A 71 4.18 11.11 8.75
N LEU A 72 5.34 11.07 8.12
CA LEU A 72 6.38 10.16 8.56
C LEU A 72 6.99 10.62 9.88
N SER A 73 7.78 9.76 10.53
CA SER A 73 8.36 10.04 11.85
C SER A 73 9.21 11.32 11.91
N ASP A 74 9.79 11.73 10.78
CA ASP A 74 10.61 12.94 10.62
C ASP A 74 9.82 14.16 10.09
N ASN A 75 8.49 14.06 10.04
CA ASN A 75 7.57 15.05 9.47
C ASN A 75 7.69 15.27 7.96
N SER A 76 8.43 14.43 7.24
CA SER A 76 8.32 14.36 5.78
C SER A 76 6.98 13.73 5.36
N GLY A 77 6.61 13.94 4.10
CA GLY A 77 5.46 13.27 3.47
C GLY A 77 5.89 11.94 2.85
N GLY A 78 5.03 11.41 1.98
CA GLY A 78 5.33 10.22 1.18
C GLY A 78 5.30 10.53 -0.32
N VAL A 79 6.26 9.97 -1.07
CA VAL A 79 6.29 9.98 -2.53
C VAL A 79 6.33 8.54 -3.05
N TRP A 80 5.80 8.31 -4.25
CA TRP A 80 5.77 6.99 -4.87
C TRP A 80 6.83 6.86 -5.96
N ASN A 81 7.77 5.96 -5.77
CA ASN A 81 8.88 5.75 -6.69
C ASN A 81 8.83 4.34 -7.30
N VAL A 82 9.27 4.20 -8.54
CA VAL A 82 9.54 2.87 -9.12
C VAL A 82 10.79 2.30 -8.43
N PRO A 83 10.75 1.07 -7.90
CA PRO A 83 11.94 0.48 -7.29
C PRO A 83 13.05 0.30 -8.32
N SER A 84 14.25 0.78 -8.04
CA SER A 84 15.44 0.60 -8.88
C SER A 84 16.20 -0.71 -8.57
N GLY A 85 15.57 -1.67 -7.89
CA GLY A 85 16.18 -2.94 -7.47
C GLY A 85 16.85 -2.90 -6.09
N SER A 86 16.77 -1.79 -5.35
CA SER A 86 17.15 -1.70 -3.94
C SER A 86 16.10 -0.92 -3.16
N PRO A 87 15.71 -1.35 -1.94
CA PRO A 87 14.73 -0.67 -1.09
C PRO A 87 15.26 0.64 -0.48
N GLY A 88 16.38 1.19 -0.97
CA GLY A 88 17.20 2.22 -0.32
C GLY A 88 16.44 3.43 0.22
N ASP A 89 15.28 3.76 -0.37
CA ASP A 89 14.42 4.84 0.08
C ASP A 89 13.00 4.39 0.42
N ALA A 90 12.66 3.11 0.37
CA ALA A 90 11.29 2.64 0.64
C ALA A 90 11.03 2.50 2.16
N ILE A 91 9.83 2.87 2.58
CA ILE A 91 9.44 2.85 3.99
C ILE A 91 8.92 1.47 4.36
N VAL A 92 9.51 0.88 5.39
CA VAL A 92 8.99 -0.36 5.98
C VAL A 92 7.66 -0.06 6.65
N CYS A 93 6.62 -0.76 6.22
CA CYS A 93 5.26 -0.55 6.71
C CYS A 93 4.66 -1.80 7.36
N GLY A 94 5.33 -2.95 7.26
CA GLY A 94 4.88 -4.23 7.77
C GLY A 94 5.99 -5.27 7.75
N HIS A 95 5.64 -6.53 7.99
CA HIS A 95 6.57 -7.66 7.92
C HIS A 95 5.83 -8.97 7.65
N GLU A 96 6.51 -9.90 6.99
CA GLU A 96 6.11 -11.31 6.94
C GLU A 96 6.29 -11.98 8.31
N ALA A 97 5.77 -13.19 8.49
CA ALA A 97 5.80 -13.91 9.77
C ALA A 97 7.22 -14.18 10.31
N ASP A 98 8.22 -14.26 9.43
CA ASP A 98 9.63 -14.43 9.78
C ASP A 98 10.34 -13.10 10.11
N GLY A 99 9.61 -11.98 10.12
CA GLY A 99 10.14 -10.64 10.34
C GLY A 99 10.69 -9.96 9.08
N THR A 100 10.63 -10.61 7.91
CA THR A 100 11.08 -9.99 6.65
C THR A 100 10.29 -8.72 6.37
N PRO A 101 10.93 -7.56 6.14
CA PRO A 101 10.24 -6.30 5.93
C PRO A 101 9.30 -6.29 4.72
N LEU A 102 8.14 -5.65 4.90
CA LEU A 102 7.20 -5.35 3.83
C LEU A 102 7.08 -3.84 3.61
N TYR A 103 6.96 -3.48 2.33
CA TYR A 103 6.84 -2.10 1.86
C TYR A 103 5.45 -1.89 1.26
N ALA A 104 4.91 -0.69 1.42
CA ALA A 104 3.67 -0.30 0.74
C ALA A 104 3.94 -0.23 -0.77
N ALA A 105 3.15 -0.96 -1.54
CA ALA A 105 3.23 -0.96 -3.00
C ALA A 105 1.87 -0.61 -3.60
N ARG A 106 1.87 -0.05 -4.81
CA ARG A 106 0.66 0.13 -5.61
C ARG A 106 0.91 -0.14 -7.08
N ALA A 107 -0.12 -0.64 -7.76
CA ALA A 107 -0.09 -0.92 -9.18
C ALA A 107 -1.45 -0.66 -9.83
N TYR A 108 -1.43 -0.29 -11.11
CA TYR A 108 -2.64 -0.11 -11.89
C TYR A 108 -3.19 -1.46 -12.36
N HIS A 109 -4.48 -1.70 -12.14
CA HIS A 109 -5.16 -2.91 -12.59
C HIS A 109 -6.66 -2.62 -12.81
N ASN A 110 -7.20 -3.14 -13.92
CA ASN A 110 -8.62 -3.04 -14.29
C ASN A 110 -9.27 -1.65 -14.06
N GLY A 111 -8.62 -0.59 -14.53
CA GLY A 111 -9.17 0.77 -14.40
C GLY A 111 -8.86 1.48 -13.08
N GLY A 112 -8.38 0.77 -12.06
CA GLY A 112 -8.05 1.30 -10.74
C GLY A 112 -6.56 1.29 -10.42
N LEU A 113 -6.18 1.99 -9.35
CA LEU A 113 -4.86 2.00 -8.76
C LEU A 113 -4.95 1.36 -7.37
N HIS A 114 -4.47 0.12 -7.25
CA HIS A 114 -4.67 -0.70 -6.06
C HIS A 114 -3.40 -0.84 -5.23
N LEU A 115 -3.59 -0.98 -3.93
CA LEU A 115 -2.51 -1.05 -2.95
C LEU A 115 -2.33 -2.47 -2.44
N GLY A 116 -1.08 -2.83 -2.19
CA GLY A 116 -0.69 -4.11 -1.62
C GLY A 116 0.69 -4.02 -1.00
N LYS A 117 1.46 -5.12 -1.12
CA LYS A 117 2.73 -5.30 -0.44
C LYS A 117 3.84 -5.69 -1.41
N TRP A 118 5.06 -5.29 -1.08
CA TRP A 118 6.26 -5.73 -1.78
C TRP A 118 7.35 -6.08 -0.76
N ARG A 119 8.20 -7.05 -1.12
CA ARG A 119 9.45 -7.35 -0.42
C ARG A 119 10.61 -7.02 -1.35
N ALA A 120 11.72 -6.54 -0.77
CA ALA A 120 12.89 -6.12 -1.53
C ALA A 120 13.48 -7.21 -2.44
N ASP A 121 13.27 -8.49 -2.09
CA ASP A 121 13.71 -9.67 -2.84
C ASP A 121 12.68 -10.19 -3.87
N TRP A 122 11.55 -9.52 -4.05
CA TRP A 122 10.54 -9.88 -5.05
C TRP A 122 10.68 -9.05 -6.33
N ALA A 123 10.48 -9.71 -7.48
CA ALA A 123 10.45 -9.05 -8.78
C ALA A 123 9.12 -8.32 -9.08
N ALA A 124 8.10 -8.53 -8.26
CA ALA A 124 6.74 -8.00 -8.45
C ALA A 124 6.08 -7.67 -7.10
N ALA A 125 5.16 -6.72 -7.10
CA ALA A 125 4.29 -6.43 -5.95
C ALA A 125 3.07 -7.37 -5.95
N ALA A 126 2.66 -7.80 -4.75
CA ALA A 126 1.43 -8.53 -4.54
C ALA A 126 0.28 -7.55 -4.29
N ILE A 127 -0.81 -7.64 -5.06
CA ILE A 127 -1.95 -6.72 -5.05
C ILE A 127 -3.26 -7.51 -4.86
N PRO A 128 -4.09 -7.19 -3.86
CA PRO A 128 -5.39 -7.80 -3.67
C PRO A 128 -6.40 -7.25 -4.68
N TYR A 129 -7.01 -8.13 -5.46
CA TYR A 129 -8.11 -7.77 -6.36
C TYR A 129 -9.00 -8.95 -6.69
N GLY A 130 -10.32 -8.78 -6.59
CA GLY A 130 -11.30 -9.74 -7.11
C GLY A 130 -11.19 -11.13 -6.48
N GLY A 131 -10.86 -11.21 -5.20
CA GLY A 131 -10.63 -12.48 -4.50
C GLY A 131 -9.23 -13.07 -4.65
N GLN A 132 -8.32 -12.46 -5.43
CA GLN A 132 -7.00 -13.02 -5.76
C GLN A 132 -5.84 -12.12 -5.30
N GLU A 133 -4.69 -12.75 -5.05
CA GLU A 133 -3.39 -12.07 -4.96
C GLU A 133 -2.77 -12.01 -6.35
N LEU A 134 -2.75 -10.81 -6.94
CA LEU A 134 -2.17 -10.55 -8.25
C LEU A 134 -0.70 -10.13 -8.12
N TRP A 135 0.17 -10.66 -8.97
CA TRP A 135 1.60 -10.32 -9.01
C TRP A 135 1.89 -9.32 -10.13
N MET A 136 2.20 -8.08 -9.76
CA MET A 136 2.35 -6.93 -10.66
C MET A 136 3.82 -6.52 -10.78
N SER A 137 4.41 -6.69 -11.96
CA SER A 137 5.82 -6.31 -12.23
C SER A 137 6.00 -4.80 -12.45
N ARG A 138 4.93 -4.08 -12.83
CA ARG A 138 4.91 -2.62 -12.92
C ARG A 138 4.21 -2.05 -11.69
N PHE A 139 4.98 -1.50 -10.76
CA PHE A 139 4.47 -0.96 -9.50
C PHE A 139 5.38 0.16 -8.99
N SER A 140 4.88 0.89 -8.00
CA SER A 140 5.64 1.89 -7.25
C SER A 140 5.55 1.61 -5.75
N VAL A 141 6.56 2.02 -5.00
CA VAL A 141 6.65 1.87 -3.54
C VAL A 141 6.69 3.23 -2.84
N LEU A 142 6.21 3.27 -1.61
CA LEU A 142 6.19 4.49 -0.81
C LEU A 142 7.58 4.78 -0.22
N CYS A 143 8.10 5.99 -0.47
CA CYS A 143 9.39 6.50 -0.02
C CYS A 143 9.21 7.81 0.77
N PRO A 144 10.15 8.19 1.67
CA PRO A 144 10.18 9.53 2.25
C PRO A 144 10.37 10.58 1.15
N GLY A 145 9.63 11.68 1.25
CA GLY A 145 9.75 12.76 0.29
C GLY A 145 8.72 13.86 0.53
N GLN A 146 8.83 14.94 -0.22
CA GLN A 146 7.74 15.91 -0.26
C GLN A 146 6.57 15.28 -1.01
N TYR A 147 5.39 15.32 -0.39
CA TYR A 147 4.17 14.90 -1.07
C TYR A 147 3.96 15.77 -2.31
N ILE A 148 3.77 15.12 -3.46
CA ILE A 148 3.43 15.79 -4.71
C ILE A 148 1.92 15.68 -4.86
N GLU A 149 1.23 16.81 -4.68
CA GLU A 149 -0.20 16.89 -4.96
C GLU A 149 -0.45 16.59 -6.44
N GLY A 150 -1.37 15.66 -6.73
CA GLY A 150 -1.61 15.20 -8.10
C GLY A 150 -0.53 14.28 -8.69
N ASP A 151 0.31 13.67 -7.84
CA ASP A 151 1.40 12.72 -8.16
C ASP A 151 1.35 12.14 -9.60
N PRO A 152 2.24 12.58 -10.52
CA PRO A 152 2.22 12.22 -11.93
C PRO A 152 2.47 10.73 -12.20
N ALA A 153 2.80 9.91 -11.18
CA ALA A 153 2.84 8.45 -11.30
C ALA A 153 1.53 7.85 -11.85
N PHE A 154 0.42 8.60 -11.84
CA PHE A 154 -0.82 8.28 -12.54
C PHE A 154 -0.66 8.01 -14.06
N GLU A 155 0.31 8.60 -14.75
CA GLU A 155 0.37 8.55 -16.23
C GLU A 155 1.14 7.35 -16.78
N TRP A 156 2.23 6.93 -16.12
CA TRP A 156 3.08 5.84 -16.64
C TRP A 156 2.45 4.46 -16.44
N GLN A 157 1.73 4.25 -15.33
CA GLN A 157 1.11 2.95 -15.01
C GLN A 157 -0.14 2.63 -15.83
N ARG A 158 -0.73 3.61 -16.54
CA ARG A 158 -1.89 3.43 -17.44
C ARG A 158 -1.54 2.85 -18.80
N ARG A 159 -0.25 2.70 -19.13
CA ARG A 159 0.17 2.19 -20.44
C ARG A 159 0.08 0.65 -20.46
N PRO A 160 -0.56 0.05 -21.47
CA PRO A 160 -0.74 -1.39 -21.59
C PRO A 160 0.59 -2.17 -21.59
#